data_AF-A0A9R1D6S8-F1
#
_entry.id   AF-A0A9R1D6S8-F1
#
_cell.length_a   1.000
_cell.length_b   1.000
_cell.length_c   1.000
_cell.angle_alpha   90.00
_cell.angle_beta   90.00
_cell.angle_gamma   90.00
#
_symmetry.space_group_name_H-M   'P 1'
#
loop_
_entity.id
_entity.type
_entity.pdbx_description
1 polymer ?
#
loop_
_entity_poly.entity_id
_entity_poly.type
_entity_poly.pdbx_seq_one_letter_code
_entity_poly.pdbx_strand_id
1 'polypeptide(L)' 'MTGLKPEDRVPMAAAIAVLVSSNIIGYSLRVTIYISILAAPLAIIAFMTVRYLLYGSMVPEVLRNDGS' A
#
# COMPACT_ATOMS: atom_id res chain seq x y z
N MET A 1 6.89 10.20 18.73
CA MET A 1 6.94 9.78 17.31
C MET A 1 5.88 8.71 17.14
N THR A 2 4.77 9.05 16.49
CA THR A 2 3.63 8.16 16.22
C THR A 2 4.10 7.09 15.22
N GLY A 3 4.85 6.11 15.74
CA GLY A 3 5.57 5.12 14.95
C GLY A 3 4.60 4.06 14.43
N LEU A 4 4.72 3.76 13.15
CA LEU A 4 4.07 2.63 12.48
C LEU A 4 4.00 1.42 13.42
N LYS A 5 2.79 0.91 13.65
CA LYS A 5 2.61 -0.27 14.49
C LYS A 5 3.37 -1.44 13.83
N PRO A 6 3.94 -2.38 14.61
CA PRO A 6 4.63 -3.54 14.04
C PRO A 6 3.77 -4.28 13.01
N GLU A 7 2.46 -4.28 13.23
CA GLU A 7 1.43 -4.86 12.37
C GLU A 7 1.38 -4.23 10.97
N ASP A 8 1.73 -2.94 10.85
CA ASP A 8 1.66 -2.20 9.59
C ASP A 8 2.86 -2.48 8.67
N ARG A 9 3.94 -3.09 9.20
CA ARG A 9 5.19 -3.28 8.46
C ARG A 9 5.03 -4.20 7.26
N VAL A 10 4.32 -5.32 7.42
CA VAL A 10 4.11 -6.31 6.34
C VAL A 10 3.17 -5.75 5.26
N PRO A 11 2.01 -5.17 5.59
CA PRO A 11 1.19 -4.45 4.63
C PRO A 11 1.95 -3.33 3.90
N MET A 12 2.80 -2.58 4.62
CA MET A 12 3.61 -1.51 4.02
C MET A 12 4.66 -2.04 3.06
N ALA A 13 5.32 -3.16 3.37
CA ALA A 13 6.23 -3.84 2.46
C ALA A 13 5.52 -4.28 1.16
N ALA A 14 4.28 -4.77 1.26
CA ALA A 14 3.48 -5.12 0.09
C ALA A 14 3.16 -3.90 -0.79
N ALA A 15 2.78 -2.77 -0.19
CA ALA A 15 2.55 -1.51 -0.92
C ALA A 15 3.81 -1.03 -1.65
N ILE A 16 4.97 -1.08 -0.98
CA ILE A 16 6.27 -0.73 -1.57
C ILE A 16 6.60 -1.66 -2.75
N ALA A 17 6.37 -2.97 -2.59
CA ALA A 17 6.61 -3.94 -3.66
C ALA A 17 5.77 -3.61 -4.91
N VAL A 18 4.51 -3.21 -4.74
CA VAL A 18 3.65 -2.77 -5.86
C VAL A 18 4.16 -1.50 -6.53
N LEU A 19 4.63 -0.51 -5.77
CA LEU A 19 5.20 0.71 -6.35
C LEU A 19 6.47 0.43 -7.17
N VAL A 20 7.36 -0.42 -6.65
CA VAL A 20 8.62 -0.78 -7.32
C VAL A 20 8.33 -1.60 -8.58
N SER A 21 7.49 -2.63 -8.48
CA SER A 21 7.12 -3.46 -9.63
C SER A 21 6.38 -2.65 -10.70
N SER A 22 5.49 -1.74 -10.31
CA SER A 22 4.84 -0.82 -11.24
C SER A 22 5.88 0.01 -11.99
N ASN A 23 6.89 0.57 -11.32
CA ASN A 23 7.95 1.33 -11.99
C ASN A 23 8.74 0.48 -13.00
N ILE A 24 9.11 -0.76 -12.63
CA ILE A 24 9.83 -1.68 -13.53
C ILE A 24 9.01 -1.98 -14.79
N ILE A 25 7.70 -2.24 -14.61
CA ILE A 25 6.78 -2.51 -15.72
C ILE A 25 6.60 -1.25 -16.58
N GLY A 26 6.39 -0.10 -15.95
CA GLY A 26 6.25 1.20 -16.60
C GLY A 26 7.43 1.57 -17.48
N TYR A 27 8.64 1.38 -16.96
CA TYR A 27 9.87 1.60 -17.71
C TYR A 27 9.99 0.64 -18.90
N SER A 28 9.75 -0.66 -18.68
CA SER A 28 9.87 -1.71 -19.71
C SER A 28 8.91 -1.48 -20.88
N LEU A 29 7.70 -0.99 -20.59
CA LEU A 29 6.67 -0.72 -21.58
C LEU A 29 6.68 0.72 -22.12
N ARG A 30 7.62 1.57 -21.67
CA ARG A 30 7.70 3.01 -22.01
C ARG A 30 6.41 3.80 -21.72
N VAL A 31 5.62 3.37 -20.74
CA VAL A 31 4.35 4.02 -20.31
C VAL A 31 4.43 4.49 -18.85
N THR A 32 5.63 4.88 -18.40
CA THR A 32 5.92 5.26 -17.01
C THR A 32 4.94 6.28 -16.44
N ILE A 33 4.53 7.29 -17.22
CA ILE A 33 3.59 8.33 -16.77
C ILE A 33 2.24 7.72 -16.39
N TYR A 34 1.65 6.90 -17.27
CA TYR A 34 0.34 6.29 -17.04
C TYR A 34 0.36 5.27 -15.90
N ILE A 35 1.43 4.48 -15.83
CA ILE A 35 1.58 3.48 -14.77
C ILE A 35 1.82 4.14 -13.40
N SER A 36 2.52 5.28 -13.34
CA SER A 36 2.75 5.99 -12.07
C SER A 36 1.44 6.49 -11.45
N ILE A 37 0.46 6.89 -12.27
CA ILE A 37 -0.87 7.31 -11.83
C ILE A 37 -1.64 6.13 -11.21
N LEU A 38 -1.53 4.94 -11.79
CA LEU A 38 -2.19 3.73 -11.29
C LEU A 38 -1.44 3.07 -10.12
N ALA A 39 -0.13 3.27 -10.02
CA ALA A 39 0.70 2.62 -9.01
C ALA A 39 0.29 3.00 -7.58
N ALA A 40 -0.07 4.27 -7.36
CA ALA A 40 -0.50 4.76 -6.04
C ALA A 40 -1.80 4.09 -5.54
N PRO A 41 -2.93 4.09 -6.27
CA PRO A 41 -4.13 3.39 -5.83
C PRO A 41 -3.93 1.87 -5.73
N LEU A 42 -3.13 1.25 -6.61
CA LEU A 42 -2.80 -0.17 -6.50
C LEU A 42 -1.99 -0.49 -5.23
N ALA A 43 -1.06 0.37 -4.84
CA ALA A 43 -0.30 0.20 -3.61
C ALA A 43 -1.19 0.31 -2.37
N ILE A 44 -2.19 1.21 -2.37
CA ILE A 44 -3.18 1.31 -1.31
C ILE A 44 -4.01 0.02 -1.23
N ILE A 45 -4.49 -0.49 -2.36
CA ILE A 45 -5.27 -1.73 -2.41
C ILE A 45 -4.43 -2.90 -1.87
N ALA A 46 -3.16 -3.00 -2.27
CA ALA A 46 -2.26 -4.04 -1.78
C ALA A 46 -2.05 -3.96 -0.27
N PHE A 47 -1.84 -2.75 0.26
CA PHE A 47 -1.77 -2.52 1.70
C PHE A 47 -3.04 -3.02 2.42
N MET A 48 -4.21 -2.54 1.98
CA MET A 48 -5.49 -2.88 2.60
C MET A 48 -5.78 -4.38 2.54
N THR A 49 -5.46 -5.01 1.41
CA THR A 49 -5.66 -6.45 1.19
C THR A 49 -4.79 -7.27 2.14
N VAL A 50 -3.49 -6.99 2.20
CA VAL A 50 -2.57 -7.73 3.08
C VAL A 50 -2.91 -7.49 4.54
N ARG A 51 -3.28 -6.27 4.91
CA ARG A 51 -3.71 -5.95 6.28
C ARG A 51 -4.97 -6.71 6.66
N TYR A 52 -5.96 -6.74 5.77
CA TYR A 52 -7.22 -7.44 6.01
C TYR A 52 -7.01 -8.94 6.20
N LEU A 53 -6.15 -9.55 5.36
CA LEU A 53 -5.84 -10.98 5.45
C LEU A 53 -5.09 -11.34 6.74
N LEU A 54 -4.21 -10.47 7.24
CA LEU A 54 -3.39 -10.76 8.42
C LEU A 54 -4.06 -10.36 9.75
N TYR A 55 -4.82 -9.27 9.76
CA TYR A 55 -5.31 -8.63 10.99
C TYR A 55 -6.83 -8.39 10.99
N GLY A 56 -7.56 -8.77 9.95
CA GLY A 56 -9.02 -8.62 9.86
C GLY A 56 -9.51 -7.18 9.68
N SER A 57 -8.61 -6.20 9.60
CA SER A 57 -8.94 -4.79 9.36
C SER A 57 -8.23 -4.29 8.09
N MET A 58 -8.93 -3.51 7.27
CA MET A 58 -8.35 -2.86 6.09
C MET A 58 -7.60 -1.56 6.45
N VAL A 59 -7.96 -0.92 7.56
CA VAL A 59 -7.50 0.42 7.91
C VAL A 59 -6.58 0.39 9.13
N PRO A 60 -5.45 1.12 9.11
CA PRO A 60 -4.64 1.37 10.30
C PRO A 60 -5.43 1.96 11.43
N GLU A 61 -5.18 1.50 12.66
CA GLU A 61 -5.84 2.05 13.85
C GLU A 61 -5.59 3.55 14.01
N VAL A 62 -4.46 4.06 13.53
CA VAL A 62 -4.14 5.50 13.50
C VAL A 62 -5.06 6.29 12.55
N LEU A 63 -5.60 5.63 11.52
CA LEU A 63 -6.54 6.19 10.54
C LEU A 63 -7.99 5.75 10.80
N ARG A 64 -8.18 4.79 11.70
CA ARG A 64 -9.48 4.34 12.18
C ARG A 64 -9.99 5.42 13.14
N ASN A 65 -10.78 6.34 12.60
CA ASN A 65 -11.46 7.35 13.40
C ASN A 65 -12.62 6.67 14.13
N ASP A 66 -12.33 6.03 15.26
CA ASP A 66 -13.37 5.58 16.19
C ASP A 66 -13.96 6.85 16.80
N GLY A 67 -14.99 7.39 16.14
CA GLY A 67 -15.65 8.63 16.54
C GLY A 67 -16.07 8.58 18.00
N SER A 68 -15.48 9.47 18.80
CA SER A 68 -15.95 9.89 20.12
C SER A 68 -15.94 11.40 20.19
#